data_AF-A0A223KM16-F1
#
_entry.id   AF-A0A223KM16-F1
#
_cell.length_a   1.000
_cell.length_b   1.000
_cell.length_c   1.000
_cell.angle_alpha   90.00
_cell.angle_beta   90.00
_cell.angle_gamma   90.00
#
_symmetry.space_group_name_H-M   'P 1'
#
loop_
_entity.id
_entity.type
_entity.pdbx_description
1 polymer ?
#
loop_
_entity_poly.entity_id
_entity_poly.type
_entity_poly.pdbx_seq_one_letter_code
_entity_poly.pdbx_strand_id
1 'polypeptide(L)'
;MKRILIFPLLLILLTACSGPKAEIGPRFSFIEVVEDKEHAVLHEIEDIDIILEDSEVIVGNEEMLEKYPRFELVQIPAYIIFENTGVLTKDMVMWTYDLEEAVFYLEDMVEEYKEAMEKQ
;
A
#
# COMPACT_ATOMS: atom_id res chain seq x y z
N MET A 1 56.43 -31.76 -1.05
CA MET A 1 55.42 -31.64 -2.13
C MET A 1 54.04 -31.59 -1.48
N LYS A 2 53.31 -30.51 -1.74
CA LYS A 2 52.05 -30.11 -1.10
C LYS A 2 50.91 -31.07 -1.49
N ARG A 3 50.26 -31.69 -0.50
CA ARG A 3 48.98 -32.38 -0.71
C ARG A 3 47.88 -31.33 -0.64
N ILE A 4 47.09 -31.29 -1.70
CA ILE A 4 46.06 -30.29 -1.99
C ILE A 4 44.95 -30.39 -0.95
N LEU A 5 44.77 -29.28 -0.25
CA LEU A 5 43.82 -29.06 0.84
C LEU A 5 42.71 -28.19 0.25
N ILE A 6 41.80 -28.79 -0.52
CA ILE A 6 40.70 -28.04 -1.16
C ILE A 6 39.45 -28.93 -1.16
N PHE A 7 38.79 -29.07 -0.01
CA PHE A 7 37.46 -29.69 0.03
C PHE A 7 36.44 -29.16 1.06
N PRO A 8 36.63 -28.04 1.79
CA PRO A 8 35.51 -27.43 2.52
C PRO A 8 34.91 -26.20 1.82
N LEU A 9 35.45 -25.75 0.67
CA LEU A 9 35.01 -24.49 0.04
C LEU A 9 33.69 -24.61 -0.75
N LEU A 10 33.16 -25.81 -0.97
CA LEU A 10 31.95 -26.02 -1.78
C LEU A 10 30.64 -26.04 -0.96
N LEU A 11 30.72 -26.01 0.37
CA LEU A 11 29.54 -26.11 1.25
C LEU A 11 28.94 -24.76 1.65
N ILE A 12 29.60 -23.63 1.32
CA ILE A 12 29.16 -22.28 1.75
C ILE A 12 28.31 -21.60 0.66
N LEU A 13 28.21 -22.17 -0.54
CA LEU A 13 27.43 -21.58 -1.64
C LEU A 13 25.94 -22.02 -1.66
N LEU A 14 25.50 -22.83 -0.69
CA LEU A 14 24.10 -23.27 -0.55
C LEU A 14 23.33 -22.50 0.52
N THR A 15 23.85 -21.38 1.04
CA THR A 15 22.97 -20.37 1.63
C THR A 15 22.25 -19.68 0.47
N ALA A 16 21.32 -20.41 -0.14
CA ALA A 16 20.26 -19.83 -0.93
C ALA A 16 19.68 -18.71 -0.07
N CYS A 17 19.82 -17.48 -0.54
CA CYS A 17 19.04 -16.37 -0.06
C CYS A 17 17.57 -16.70 -0.37
N SER A 18 16.94 -17.52 0.46
CA SER A 18 15.54 -17.32 0.76
C SER A 18 15.49 -16.02 1.53
N GLY A 19 15.59 -14.91 0.80
CA GLY A 19 15.14 -13.63 1.30
C GLY A 19 13.72 -13.84 1.83
N PRO A 20 13.33 -13.15 2.91
CA PRO A 20 11.99 -13.31 3.47
C PRO A 20 11.02 -13.20 2.30
N LYS A 21 10.22 -14.27 2.08
CA LYS A 21 9.06 -14.19 1.20
C LYS A 21 8.35 -12.92 1.64
N ALA A 22 8.21 -11.95 0.74
CA ALA A 22 7.43 -10.76 1.01
C ALA A 22 6.11 -11.28 1.58
N GLU A 23 5.84 -10.98 2.85
CA GLU A 23 4.53 -11.24 3.41
C GLU A 23 3.60 -10.39 2.58
N ILE A 24 2.87 -11.03 1.68
CA ILE A 24 1.84 -10.35 0.90
C ILE A 24 0.67 -10.17 1.86
N GLY A 25 0.79 -9.17 2.72
CA GLY A 25 -0.27 -8.67 3.58
C GLY A 25 -0.88 -7.41 2.98
N PRO A 26 -1.94 -6.88 3.60
CA PRO A 26 -2.53 -5.60 3.20
C PRO A 26 -1.46 -4.52 3.11
N ARG A 27 -1.46 -3.75 2.01
CA ARG A 27 -0.39 -2.80 1.67
C ARG A 27 -0.83 -1.35 1.67
N PHE A 28 -2.13 -1.07 1.57
CA PHE A 28 -2.60 0.30 1.37
C PHE A 28 -3.50 0.75 2.51
N SER A 29 -3.54 2.06 2.72
CA SER A 29 -4.60 2.70 3.50
C SER A 29 -5.03 3.96 2.79
N PHE A 30 -6.27 4.39 2.98
CA PHE A 30 -6.72 5.65 2.40
C PHE A 30 -7.52 6.51 3.38
N ILE A 31 -7.49 7.82 3.12
CA ILE A 31 -8.36 8.80 3.72
C ILE A 31 -9.21 9.39 2.59
N GLU A 32 -10.52 9.34 2.76
CA GLU A 32 -11.51 9.92 1.86
C GLU A 32 -12.19 11.09 2.59
N VAL A 33 -11.94 12.31 2.09
CA VAL A 33 -12.51 13.54 2.65
C VAL A 33 -13.65 13.98 1.77
N VAL A 34 -14.88 13.98 2.29
CA VAL A 34 -16.12 14.15 1.52
C VAL A 34 -17.05 15.17 2.17
N GLU A 35 -18.03 15.68 1.42
CA GLU A 35 -19.07 16.57 1.97
C GLU A 35 -20.10 15.82 2.83
N ASP A 36 -20.38 14.56 2.49
CA ASP A 36 -21.29 13.67 3.20
C ASP A 36 -20.75 12.23 3.07
N LYS A 37 -20.99 11.40 4.10
CA LYS A 37 -20.59 9.99 4.12
C LYS A 37 -21.19 9.18 2.96
N GLU A 38 -22.37 9.57 2.46
CA GLU A 38 -22.99 8.92 1.31
C GLU A 38 -22.17 9.06 0.02
N HIS A 39 -21.25 10.02 -0.05
CA HIS A 39 -20.36 10.22 -1.19
C HIS A 39 -19.03 9.48 -1.06
N ALA A 40 -18.80 8.77 0.05
CA ALA A 40 -17.59 7.99 0.23
C ALA A 40 -17.73 6.64 -0.48
N VAL A 41 -16.88 6.34 -1.47
CA VAL A 41 -17.06 5.19 -2.36
C VAL A 41 -15.81 4.34 -2.56
N LEU A 42 -14.64 4.75 -2.07
CA LEU A 42 -13.41 3.98 -2.26
C LEU A 42 -13.46 2.59 -1.62
N HIS A 43 -14.28 2.42 -0.58
CA HIS A 43 -14.52 1.14 0.07
C HIS A 43 -15.42 0.19 -0.73
N GLU A 44 -16.08 0.68 -1.78
CA GLU A 44 -16.95 -0.13 -2.65
C GLU A 44 -16.20 -0.76 -3.83
N ILE A 45 -14.91 -0.43 -4.01
CA ILE A 45 -14.06 -0.99 -5.05
C ILE A 45 -13.97 -2.52 -4.89
N GLU A 46 -14.13 -3.24 -6.00
CA GLU A 46 -14.16 -4.70 -5.99
C GLU A 46 -12.83 -5.28 -5.47
N ASP A 47 -12.93 -6.20 -4.51
CA ASP A 47 -11.81 -6.87 -3.86
C ASP A 47 -10.81 -5.92 -3.16
N ILE A 48 -11.17 -4.66 -2.86
CA ILE A 48 -10.26 -3.71 -2.19
C ILE A 48 -9.68 -4.26 -0.88
N ASP A 49 -10.45 -5.07 -0.14
CA ASP A 49 -10.07 -5.70 1.13
C ASP A 49 -8.81 -6.59 1.03
N ILE A 50 -8.46 -7.11 -0.15
CA ILE A 50 -7.24 -7.92 -0.30
C ILE A 50 -5.95 -7.08 -0.21
N ILE A 51 -6.04 -5.78 -0.48
CA ILE A 51 -4.90 -4.87 -0.43
C ILE A 51 -5.01 -3.83 0.71
N LEU A 52 -6.18 -3.70 1.34
CA LEU A 52 -6.49 -2.62 2.27
C LEU A 52 -6.18 -2.98 3.73
N GLU A 53 -5.27 -2.24 4.35
CA GLU A 53 -4.92 -2.34 5.77
C GLU A 53 -5.91 -1.55 6.64
N ASP A 54 -6.28 -0.35 6.21
CA ASP A 54 -7.14 0.58 6.97
C ASP A 54 -7.79 1.61 6.03
N SER A 55 -8.94 2.15 6.41
CA SER A 55 -9.60 3.23 5.68
C SER A 55 -10.29 4.20 6.63
N GLU A 56 -10.24 5.49 6.29
CA GLU A 56 -10.92 6.53 7.04
C GLU A 56 -11.76 7.41 6.11
N VAL A 57 -12.99 7.68 6.52
CA VAL A 57 -13.88 8.66 5.87
C VAL A 57 -14.05 9.86 6.81
N ILE A 58 -13.72 11.04 6.31
CA ILE A 58 -13.79 12.30 7.05
C ILE A 58 -14.79 13.22 6.36
N VAL A 59 -15.71 13.80 7.14
CA VAL A 59 -16.75 14.67 6.59
C VAL A 59 -16.37 16.12 6.81
N GLY A 60 -16.09 16.82 5.72
CA GLY A 60 -15.74 18.23 5.72
C GLY A 60 -14.26 18.54 5.96
N ASN A 61 -13.83 19.69 5.45
CA ASN A 61 -12.44 20.13 5.50
C ASN A 61 -11.98 20.49 6.93
N GLU A 62 -12.88 21.02 7.77
CA GLU A 62 -12.55 21.38 9.15
C GLU A 62 -12.13 20.16 9.98
N GLU A 63 -12.89 19.05 9.94
CA GLU A 63 -12.54 17.83 10.67
C GLU A 63 -11.20 17.24 10.19
N MET A 64 -10.95 17.30 8.87
CA MET A 64 -9.70 16.83 8.30
C MET A 64 -8.50 17.65 8.76
N LEU A 65 -8.60 18.98 8.78
CA LEU A 65 -7.54 19.86 9.26
C LEU A 65 -7.31 19.75 10.77
N GLU A 66 -8.35 19.42 11.55
CA GLU A 66 -8.20 19.15 12.99
C GLU A 66 -7.46 17.84 13.26
N LYS A 67 -7.83 16.75 12.58
CA LYS A 67 -7.18 15.43 12.73
C LYS A 67 -5.79 15.40 12.12
N TYR A 68 -5.63 16.01 10.95
CA TYR A 68 -4.43 15.97 10.16
C TYR A 68 -3.98 17.37 9.72
N PRO A 69 -3.53 18.21 10.66
CA PRO A 69 -3.18 19.62 10.41
C PRO A 69 -1.98 19.84 9.47
N ARG A 70 -1.31 18.75 9.08
CA ARG A 70 -0.18 18.78 8.13
C ARG A 70 -0.62 18.74 6.66
N PHE A 71 -1.88 18.37 6.38
CA PHE A 71 -2.40 18.42 5.02
C PHE A 71 -3.04 19.78 4.78
N GLU A 72 -2.65 20.45 3.70
CA GLU A 72 -3.26 21.70 3.27
C GLU A 72 -4.28 21.42 2.16
N LEU A 73 -5.47 20.96 2.54
CA LEU A 73 -6.55 20.69 1.60
C LEU A 73 -7.16 21.98 1.05
N VAL A 74 -7.13 22.10 -0.27
CA VAL A 74 -7.64 23.27 -1.01
C VAL A 74 -9.13 23.11 -1.32
N GLN A 75 -9.59 21.87 -1.51
CA GLN A 75 -10.97 21.54 -1.85
C GLN A 75 -11.34 20.12 -1.39
N ILE A 76 -12.64 19.81 -1.41
CA ILE A 76 -13.20 18.47 -1.21
C ILE A 76 -14.14 18.15 -2.40
N PRO A 77 -14.36 16.87 -2.77
CA PRO A 77 -13.76 15.69 -2.16
C PRO A 77 -12.25 15.59 -2.41
N ALA A 78 -11.55 14.87 -1.54
CA ALA A 78 -10.14 14.58 -1.67
C ALA A 78 -9.82 13.16 -1.23
N TYR A 79 -8.90 12.54 -1.95
CA TYR A 79 -8.54 11.14 -1.80
C TYR A 79 -7.04 11.06 -1.57
N ILE A 80 -6.65 10.51 -0.42
CA ILE A 80 -5.25 10.40 -0.01
C ILE A 80 -4.96 8.93 0.23
N ILE A 81 -4.02 8.37 -0.52
CA ILE A 81 -3.67 6.95 -0.48
C ILE A 81 -2.24 6.82 0.03
N PHE A 82 -2.05 5.87 0.95
CA PHE A 82 -0.79 5.54 1.56
C PHE A 82 -0.42 4.10 1.27
N GLU A 83 0.86 3.85 1.00
CA GLU A 83 1.45 2.52 0.89
C GLU A 83 2.29 2.21 2.13
N ASN A 84 2.11 1.01 2.68
CA ASN A 84 2.94 0.45 3.73
C ASN A 84 4.19 -0.17 3.09
N THR A 85 5.34 0.46 3.33
CA THR A 85 6.62 0.02 2.76
C THR A 85 7.32 -1.05 3.61
N GLY A 86 6.66 -1.57 4.65
CA GLY A 86 7.22 -2.59 5.54
C GLY A 86 8.24 -2.06 6.56
N VAL A 87 8.53 -0.75 6.52
CA VAL A 87 9.48 -0.07 7.44
C VAL A 87 8.73 0.72 8.52
N LEU A 88 7.63 0.15 9.06
CA LEU A 88 6.75 0.79 10.06
C LEU A 88 6.20 2.17 9.64
N THR A 89 6.36 2.55 8.38
CA THR A 89 5.99 3.84 7.83
C THR A 89 5.00 3.65 6.70
N LYS A 90 3.99 4.52 6.69
CA LYS A 90 3.04 4.68 5.59
C LYS A 90 3.51 5.87 4.77
N ASP A 91 3.85 5.63 3.51
CA ASP A 91 4.27 6.66 2.57
C ASP A 91 3.06 7.10 1.74
N MET A 92 2.83 8.41 1.64
CA MET A 92 1.75 8.93 0.78
C MET A 92 2.15 8.73 -0.68
N VAL A 93 1.41 7.87 -1.38
CA VAL A 93 1.68 7.51 -2.78
C VAL A 93 0.78 8.27 -3.74
N MET A 94 -0.40 8.69 -3.29
CA MET A 94 -1.33 9.49 -4.09
C MET A 94 -2.07 10.49 -3.22
N TRP A 95 -2.24 11.69 -3.79
CA TRP A 95 -3.22 12.67 -3.34
C TRP A 95 -3.86 13.25 -4.59
N THR A 96 -5.16 13.05 -4.74
CA THR A 96 -5.95 13.63 -5.82
C THR A 96 -7.28 14.19 -5.31
N TYR A 97 -7.88 15.06 -6.11
CA TYR A 97 -9.26 15.53 -5.95
C TYR A 97 -10.20 14.86 -6.97
N ASP A 98 -9.65 14.01 -7.83
CA ASP A 98 -10.38 13.27 -8.86
C ASP A 98 -10.68 11.86 -8.37
N LEU A 99 -11.98 11.53 -8.29
CA LEU A 99 -12.43 10.22 -7.86
C LEU A 99 -11.99 9.13 -8.84
N GLU A 100 -12.08 9.40 -10.14
CA GLU A 100 -11.76 8.40 -11.18
C GLU A 100 -10.27 8.05 -11.13
N GLU A 101 -9.41 9.03 -10.85
CA GLU A 101 -7.97 8.79 -10.67
C GLU A 101 -7.69 7.92 -9.44
N ALA A 102 -8.35 8.20 -8.31
CA ALA A 102 -8.18 7.41 -7.08
C ALA A 102 -8.70 5.98 -7.24
N VAL A 103 -9.86 5.80 -7.87
CA VAL A 103 -10.46 4.49 -8.14
C VAL A 103 -9.56 3.69 -9.08
N PHE A 104 -9.16 4.28 -10.21
CA PHE A 104 -8.31 3.61 -11.20
C PHE A 104 -6.99 3.15 -10.58
N TYR A 105 -6.38 3.97 -9.74
CA TYR A 105 -5.15 3.61 -9.03
C TYR A 105 -5.34 2.40 -8.11
N LEU A 106 -6.41 2.39 -7.30
CA LEU A 106 -6.68 1.28 -6.38
C LEU A 106 -7.05 -0.01 -7.13
N GLU A 107 -7.83 0.09 -8.22
CA GLU A 107 -8.16 -1.06 -9.08
C GLU A 107 -6.90 -1.70 -9.70
N ASP A 108 -6.00 -0.87 -10.22
CA ASP A 108 -4.71 -1.32 -10.78
C ASP A 108 -3.88 -2.04 -9.71
N MET A 109 -3.82 -1.51 -8.48
CA MET A 109 -3.12 -2.15 -7.36
C MET A 109 -3.77 -3.47 -6.91
N VAL A 110 -5.11 -3.57 -6.97
CA VAL A 110 -5.84 -4.82 -6.71
C VAL A 110 -5.47 -5.87 -7.78
N GLU A 111 -5.45 -5.50 -9.05
CA GLU A 111 -5.08 -6.39 -10.16
C GLU A 111 -3.62 -6.87 -10.03
N GLU A 112 -2.67 -5.95 -9.81
CA GLU A 112 -1.27 -6.29 -9.59
C GLU A 112 -1.09 -7.27 -8.42
N TYR A 113 -1.82 -7.07 -7.33
CA TYR A 113 -1.76 -7.95 -6.17
C TYR A 113 -2.29 -9.35 -6.49
N LYS A 114 -3.43 -9.45 -7.19
CA LYS A 114 -4.00 -10.73 -7.62
C LYS A 114 -3.01 -11.49 -8.50
N GLU A 115 -2.42 -10.83 -9.50
CA GLU A 115 -1.40 -11.45 -10.35
C GLU A 115 -0.18 -11.95 -9.56
N ALA A 116 0.28 -11.17 -8.57
CA ALA A 116 1.41 -11.54 -7.73
C ALA A 116 1.12 -12.78 -6.89
N MET A 117 -0.13 -12.92 -6.42
CA MET A 117 -0.61 -14.08 -5.66
C MET A 117 -0.72 -15.34 -6.53
N GLU A 118 -1.14 -15.22 -7.80
CA GLU A 118 -1.23 -16.36 -8.73
C GLU A 118 0.14 -16.92 -9.16
N LYS A 119 1.18 -16.09 -9.14
CA LYS A 119 2.55 -16.46 -9.54
C LYS A 119 3.34 -17.19 -8.44
N GLN A 120 2.77 -17.42 -7.25
CA GLN A 120 3.39 -18.14 -6.12
C GLN A 120 3.05 -19.63 -6.07
#